data_AF-A0A5J4RVK3-F1
#
_entry.id   AF-A0A5J4RVK3-F1
#
_cell.length_a   1.000
_cell.length_b   1.000
_cell.length_c   1.000
_cell.angle_alpha   90.00
_cell.angle_beta   90.00
_cell.angle_gamma   90.00
#
_symmetry.space_group_name_H-M   'P 1'
#
loop_
_entity.id
_entity.type
_entity.pdbx_description
1 polymer ?
#
loop_
_entity_poly.entity_id
_entity_poly.type
_entity_poly.pdbx_seq_one_letter_code
_entity_poly.pdbx_strand_id
1 'polypeptide(L)'
;MIYRIMGFLVLVETLMLLCSVGVSLFFGEDDLNAFVITLVITLLVGGGLLLAGRRADNQFGKRDSIIIVSTSWIVVSLFGMLPFYLSGYIPNITNAFFETISGFTSTGSTILDDIEMLPHGLLFWRSMTQWIGGLGIVLFTIAMLPIFGVNGLQLFAAEASGLPYDKVFPRIGVTAKWIWSIYLGLTGIIIALLLLGGMT
;
A
#
# COMPACT_ATOMS: atom_id res chain seq x y z
N MET A 1 -15.11 -12.28 -6.51
CA MET A 1 -13.81 -12.28 -5.80
C MET A 1 -13.13 -10.93 -5.93
N ILE A 2 -13.00 -10.39 -7.15
CA ILE A 2 -12.41 -9.07 -7.43
C ILE A 2 -13.00 -7.96 -6.55
N TYR A 3 -14.33 -7.77 -6.53
CA TYR A 3 -14.98 -6.77 -5.67
C TYR A 3 -14.65 -6.94 -4.17
N ARG A 4 -14.57 -8.18 -3.68
CA ARG A 4 -14.25 -8.47 -2.29
C ARG A 4 -12.83 -8.03 -1.94
N ILE A 5 -11.86 -8.28 -2.83
CA ILE A 5 -10.46 -7.88 -2.64
C ILE A 5 -10.31 -6.36 -2.76
N MET A 6 -10.94 -5.74 -3.77
CA MET A 6 -10.93 -4.28 -3.93
C MET A 6 -11.52 -3.59 -2.70
N GLY A 7 -12.69 -4.06 -2.23
CA GLY A 7 -13.30 -3.51 -1.03
C GLY A 7 -12.42 -3.65 0.21
N PHE A 8 -11.75 -4.80 0.36
CA PHE A 8 -10.78 -5.00 1.45
C PHE A 8 -9.60 -4.02 1.36
N LEU A 9 -9.03 -3.80 0.17
CA LEU A 9 -7.92 -2.86 -0.02
C LEU A 9 -8.31 -1.42 0.30
N VAL A 10 -9.49 -0.98 -0.17
CA VAL A 10 -10.01 0.36 0.15
C VAL A 10 -10.27 0.51 1.66
N LEU A 11 -10.70 -0.54 2.36
CA LEU A 11 -10.81 -0.50 3.82
C LEU A 11 -9.47 -0.47 4.55
N VAL A 12 -8.45 -1.15 4.04
CA VAL A 12 -7.09 -1.03 4.59
C VAL A 12 -6.59 0.41 4.41
N GLU A 13 -6.82 1.00 3.25
CA GLU A 13 -6.51 2.41 3.00
C GLU A 13 -7.30 3.35 3.93
N THR A 14 -8.58 3.07 4.17
CA THR A 14 -9.42 3.79 5.15
C THR A 14 -8.78 3.75 6.55
N LEU A 15 -8.27 2.60 6.98
CA LEU A 15 -7.58 2.47 8.26
C LEU A 15 -6.31 3.32 8.31
N MET A 16 -5.56 3.42 7.20
CA MET A 16 -4.37 4.26 7.13
C MET A 16 -4.70 5.75 7.14
N LEU A 17 -5.80 6.15 6.50
CA LEU A 17 -6.30 7.52 6.54
C LEU A 17 -6.69 7.94 7.96
N LEU A 18 -7.18 7.01 8.81
CA LEU A 18 -7.45 7.30 10.22
C LEU A 18 -6.18 7.72 10.99
N CYS A 19 -5.01 7.17 10.66
CA CYS A 19 -3.74 7.62 11.23
C CYS A 19 -3.46 9.08 10.85
N SER A 20 -3.73 9.45 9.59
CA SER A 20 -3.52 10.83 9.11
C SER A 20 -4.53 11.82 9.72
N VAL A 21 -5.77 11.37 9.99
CA VAL A 21 -6.72 12.14 10.81
C VAL A 21 -6.18 12.38 12.21
N GLY A 22 -5.57 11.36 12.84
CA GLY A 22 -4.94 11.52 14.15
C GLY A 22 -3.86 12.60 14.16
N VAL A 23 -3.02 12.63 13.10
CA VAL A 23 -2.00 13.67 12.92
C VAL A 23 -2.63 15.05 12.69
N SER A 24 -3.58 15.15 11.76
CA SER A 24 -4.29 16.41 11.47
C SER A 24 -5.00 16.97 12.72
N LEU A 25 -5.63 16.12 13.54
CA LEU A 25 -6.23 16.50 14.83
C LEU A 25 -5.21 16.99 15.86
N PHE A 26 -4.03 16.38 15.89
CA PHE A 26 -2.97 16.74 16.84
C PHE A 26 -2.37 18.11 16.52
N PHE A 27 -2.16 18.41 15.23
CA PHE A 27 -1.60 19.69 14.79
C PHE A 27 -2.66 20.80 14.60
N GLY A 28 -3.93 20.45 14.44
CA GLY A 28 -5.05 21.40 14.39
C GLY A 28 -5.10 22.26 13.13
N GLU A 29 -4.62 21.71 12.01
CA GLU A 29 -4.55 22.38 10.70
C GLU A 29 -5.84 22.19 9.88
N ASP A 30 -5.90 22.76 8.67
CA ASP A 30 -7.10 22.88 7.85
C ASP A 30 -7.38 21.67 6.91
N ASP A 31 -6.54 20.63 6.97
CA ASP A 31 -6.67 19.40 6.18
C ASP A 31 -7.65 18.37 6.75
N LEU A 32 -8.09 18.54 8.00
CA LEU A 32 -8.95 17.59 8.70
C LEU A 32 -10.24 17.26 7.94
N ASN A 33 -10.89 18.28 7.39
CA ASN A 33 -12.15 18.12 6.67
C ASN A 33 -11.97 17.25 5.41
N ALA A 34 -10.85 17.42 4.70
CA ALA A 34 -10.54 16.63 3.51
C ALA A 34 -10.35 15.15 3.87
N PHE A 35 -9.66 14.86 4.97
CA PHE A 35 -9.51 13.48 5.45
C PHE A 35 -10.83 12.87 5.92
N VAL A 36 -11.67 13.60 6.65
CA VAL A 36 -12.97 13.09 7.13
C VAL A 36 -13.90 12.77 5.96
N ILE A 37 -13.99 13.65 4.96
CA ILE A 37 -14.79 13.40 3.76
C ILE A 37 -14.24 12.17 3.02
N THR A 38 -12.92 12.09 2.87
CA THR A 38 -12.27 10.94 2.23
C THR A 38 -12.58 9.64 2.97
N LEU A 39 -12.49 9.61 4.30
CA LEU A 39 -12.81 8.46 5.14
C LEU A 39 -14.23 7.97 4.94
N VAL A 40 -15.21 8.87 4.88
CA VAL A 40 -16.61 8.48 4.67
C VAL A 40 -16.77 7.86 3.28
N ILE A 41 -16.17 8.46 2.24
CA ILE A 41 -16.22 7.95 0.87
C ILE A 41 -15.59 6.54 0.80
N THR A 42 -14.37 6.38 1.32
CA THR A 42 -13.64 5.11 1.25
C THR A 42 -14.30 4.03 2.11
N LEU A 43 -14.85 4.37 3.28
CA LEU A 43 -15.60 3.42 4.11
C LEU A 43 -16.87 2.93 3.41
N LEU A 44 -17.65 3.83 2.79
CA LEU A 44 -18.87 3.48 2.06
C LEU A 44 -18.56 2.64 0.81
N VAL A 45 -17.56 3.04 0.01
CA VAL A 45 -17.17 2.31 -1.19
C VAL A 45 -16.57 0.96 -0.83
N GLY A 46 -15.61 0.91 0.10
CA GLY A 46 -14.97 -0.32 0.56
C GLY A 46 -15.97 -1.30 1.16
N GLY A 47 -16.87 -0.82 2.02
CA GLY A 47 -17.97 -1.60 2.59
C GLY A 47 -18.95 -2.10 1.52
N GLY A 48 -19.36 -1.24 0.57
CA GLY A 48 -20.23 -1.61 -0.54
C GLY A 48 -19.64 -2.69 -1.43
N LEU A 49 -18.35 -2.58 -1.78
CA LEU A 49 -17.61 -3.56 -2.57
C LEU A 49 -17.47 -4.92 -1.85
N LEU A 50 -17.22 -4.91 -0.53
CA LEU A 50 -17.20 -6.13 0.28
C LEU A 50 -18.57 -6.81 0.32
N LEU A 51 -19.65 -6.05 0.49
CA LEU A 51 -21.02 -6.57 0.47
C LEU A 51 -21.38 -7.16 -0.90
N ALA A 52 -21.00 -6.49 -1.99
CA ALA A 52 -21.18 -7.00 -3.34
C ALA A 52 -20.37 -8.29 -3.58
N GLY A 53 -19.18 -8.38 -2.99
CA GLY A 53 -18.28 -9.53 -3.10
C GLY A 53 -18.54 -10.68 -2.12
N ARG A 54 -19.51 -10.58 -1.20
CA ARG A 54 -19.66 -11.51 -0.05
C ARG A 54 -19.96 -12.96 -0.43
N ARG A 55 -20.61 -13.20 -1.58
CA ARG A 55 -20.97 -14.53 -2.08
C ARG A 55 -19.95 -15.09 -3.09
N ALA A 56 -18.79 -14.47 -3.21
CA ALA A 56 -17.78 -14.94 -4.14
C ALA A 56 -17.11 -16.24 -3.67
N ASP A 57 -16.97 -17.19 -4.58
CA ASP A 57 -16.16 -18.38 -4.35
C ASP A 57 -14.68 -18.03 -4.16
N ASN A 58 -13.98 -18.85 -3.37
CA ASN A 58 -12.56 -18.65 -3.05
C ASN A 58 -11.60 -19.15 -4.15
N GLN A 59 -12.13 -19.63 -5.27
CA GLN A 59 -11.31 -20.06 -6.41
C GLN A 59 -11.16 -18.92 -7.40
N PHE A 60 -9.93 -18.55 -7.71
CA PHE A 60 -9.62 -17.54 -8.73
C PHE A 60 -8.38 -17.96 -9.51
N GLY A 61 -8.41 -17.69 -10.81
CA GLY A 61 -7.34 -18.09 -11.73
C GLY A 61 -6.24 -17.05 -11.82
N LYS A 62 -5.17 -17.38 -12.57
CA LYS A 62 -4.07 -16.45 -12.88
C LYS A 62 -4.54 -15.14 -13.52
N ARG A 63 -5.59 -15.18 -14.37
CA ARG A 63 -6.18 -14.00 -15.02
C ARG A 63 -6.79 -13.04 -14.00
N ASP A 64 -7.53 -13.58 -13.03
CA ASP A 64 -8.14 -12.79 -11.96
C ASP A 64 -7.06 -12.11 -11.12
N SER A 65 -5.98 -12.83 -10.77
CA SER A 65 -4.85 -12.26 -10.02
C SER A 65 -4.19 -11.08 -10.74
N ILE A 66 -3.98 -11.18 -12.05
CA ILE A 66 -3.39 -10.09 -12.84
C ILE A 66 -4.32 -8.88 -12.84
N ILE A 67 -5.61 -9.09 -13.10
CA ILE A 67 -6.61 -8.00 -13.09
C ILE A 67 -6.65 -7.34 -11.71
N ILE A 68 -6.71 -8.14 -10.65
CA ILE A 68 -6.72 -7.65 -9.26
C ILE A 68 -5.49 -6.78 -9.02
N VAL A 69 -4.28 -7.27 -9.26
CA VAL A 69 -3.07 -6.49 -8.97
C VAL A 69 -3.03 -5.20 -9.80
N SER A 70 -3.27 -5.27 -11.11
CA SER A 70 -3.23 -4.07 -11.97
C SER A 70 -4.28 -3.03 -11.58
N THR A 71 -5.50 -3.47 -11.25
CA THR A 71 -6.57 -2.54 -10.85
C THR A 71 -6.40 -2.02 -9.43
N SER A 72 -5.81 -2.79 -8.51
CA SER A 72 -5.55 -2.37 -7.13
C SER A 72 -4.77 -1.06 -7.06
N TRP A 73 -3.66 -0.95 -7.81
CA TRP A 73 -2.81 0.25 -7.81
C TRP A 73 -3.57 1.50 -8.27
N ILE A 74 -4.42 1.35 -9.28
CA ILE A 74 -5.24 2.44 -9.80
C ILE A 74 -6.31 2.83 -8.78
N VAL A 75 -6.99 1.84 -8.19
CA VAL A 75 -8.07 2.06 -7.23
C VAL A 75 -7.57 2.75 -5.96
N VAL A 76 -6.49 2.26 -5.35
CA VAL A 76 -5.92 2.90 -4.15
C VAL A 76 -5.37 4.29 -4.45
N SER A 77 -4.79 4.51 -5.65
CA SER A 77 -4.33 5.86 -6.03
C SER A 77 -5.49 6.82 -6.26
N LEU A 78 -6.62 6.33 -6.78
CA LEU A 78 -7.82 7.14 -7.00
C LEU A 78 -8.48 7.60 -5.69
N PHE A 79 -8.49 6.75 -4.67
CA PHE A 79 -9.02 7.13 -3.36
C PHE A 79 -7.99 7.91 -2.53
N GLY A 80 -6.72 7.56 -2.61
CA GLY A 80 -5.65 8.20 -1.86
C GLY A 80 -5.33 9.62 -2.31
N MET A 81 -5.76 10.02 -3.51
CA MET A 81 -5.63 11.40 -3.98
C MET A 81 -6.66 12.35 -3.38
N LEU A 82 -7.76 11.82 -2.82
CA LEU A 82 -8.87 12.63 -2.34
C LEU A 82 -8.47 13.63 -1.25
N PRO A 83 -7.63 13.29 -0.24
CA PRO A 83 -7.20 14.28 0.74
C PRO A 83 -6.46 15.46 0.10
N PHE A 84 -5.59 15.22 -0.89
CA PHE A 84 -4.87 16.30 -1.59
C PHE A 84 -5.79 17.17 -2.45
N TYR A 85 -6.76 16.55 -3.13
CA TYR A 85 -7.68 17.25 -4.01
C TYR A 85 -8.74 18.05 -3.22
N LEU A 86 -9.35 17.43 -2.21
CA LEU A 86 -10.43 18.02 -1.42
C LEU A 86 -9.95 19.11 -0.46
N SER A 87 -8.70 19.04 0.00
CA SER A 87 -8.07 20.11 0.80
C SER A 87 -7.68 21.33 -0.04
N GLY A 88 -7.63 21.19 -1.36
CA GLY A 88 -7.27 22.28 -2.29
C GLY A 88 -5.77 22.49 -2.50
N TYR A 89 -4.90 21.75 -1.79
CA TYR A 89 -3.45 21.85 -1.96
C TYR A 89 -2.97 21.32 -3.31
N ILE A 90 -3.67 20.35 -3.89
CA ILE A 90 -3.43 19.89 -5.27
C ILE A 90 -4.76 19.93 -6.05
N PRO A 91 -5.16 21.10 -6.57
CA PRO A 91 -6.50 21.30 -7.13
C PRO A 91 -6.68 20.68 -8.52
N ASN A 92 -5.60 20.25 -9.18
CA ASN A 92 -5.67 19.55 -10.45
C ASN A 92 -5.74 18.03 -10.20
N ILE A 93 -6.79 17.38 -10.72
CA ILE A 93 -7.02 15.93 -10.55
C ILE A 93 -5.85 15.11 -11.07
N THR A 94 -5.28 15.45 -12.23
CA THR A 94 -4.14 14.73 -12.81
C THR A 94 -2.91 14.83 -11.92
N ASN A 95 -2.65 16.01 -11.34
CA ASN A 95 -1.54 16.21 -10.42
C ASN A 95 -1.76 15.47 -9.10
N ALA A 96 -2.97 15.52 -8.53
CA ALA A 96 -3.29 14.80 -7.29
C ALA A 96 -3.18 13.29 -7.47
N PHE A 97 -3.66 12.77 -8.60
CA PHE A 97 -3.51 11.37 -8.97
C PHE A 97 -2.02 11.00 -9.18
N PHE A 98 -1.26 11.84 -9.90
CA PHE A 98 0.17 11.63 -10.11
C PHE A 98 0.94 11.57 -8.80
N GLU A 99 0.66 12.50 -7.89
CA GLU A 99 1.33 12.57 -6.60
C GLU A 99 1.07 11.31 -5.77
N THR A 100 -0.18 10.86 -5.78
CA THR A 100 -0.61 9.70 -5.01
C THR A 100 -0.09 8.39 -5.59
N ILE A 101 -0.16 8.21 -6.92
CA ILE A 101 0.35 6.99 -7.56
C ILE A 101 1.86 6.89 -7.41
N SER A 102 2.59 8.01 -7.54
CA SER A 102 4.04 8.08 -7.27
C SER A 102 4.39 7.64 -5.86
N GLY A 103 3.58 8.05 -4.87
CA GLY A 103 3.68 7.60 -3.49
C GLY A 103 3.50 6.09 -3.36
N PHE A 104 2.36 5.56 -3.79
CA PHE A 104 2.06 4.12 -3.68
C PHE A 104 3.01 3.24 -4.48
N THR A 105 3.53 3.68 -5.62
CA THR A 105 4.53 2.91 -6.37
C THR A 105 5.94 3.05 -5.81
N SER A 106 6.13 3.83 -4.73
CA SER A 106 7.44 4.18 -4.16
C SER A 106 8.39 4.82 -5.19
N THR A 107 7.83 5.51 -6.18
CA THR A 107 8.62 6.24 -7.19
C THR A 107 9.22 7.51 -6.61
N GLY A 108 8.49 8.19 -5.73
CA GLY A 108 8.98 9.36 -5.01
C GLY A 108 9.15 10.63 -5.87
N SER A 109 8.58 10.67 -7.07
CA SER A 109 8.48 11.91 -7.86
C SER A 109 7.36 12.79 -7.33
N THR A 110 7.58 14.11 -7.31
CA THR A 110 6.62 15.10 -6.78
C THR A 110 6.29 16.16 -7.83
N ILE A 111 5.04 16.66 -7.83
CA ILE A 111 4.63 17.87 -8.56
C ILE A 111 4.79 19.14 -7.72
N LEU A 112 4.98 19.00 -6.41
CA LEU A 112 5.10 20.11 -5.48
C LEU A 112 6.52 20.68 -5.53
N ASP A 113 6.61 21.99 -5.77
CA ASP A 113 7.87 22.73 -5.72
C ASP A 113 8.38 22.88 -4.27
N ASP A 114 7.46 23.13 -3.34
CA ASP A 114 7.73 23.17 -1.90
C ASP A 114 6.77 22.22 -1.18
N ILE A 115 7.34 21.13 -0.66
CA ILE A 115 6.59 20.09 0.05
C ILE A 115 6.24 20.56 1.45
N GLU A 116 7.08 21.38 2.09
CA GLU A 116 6.93 21.78 3.50
C GLU A 116 5.74 22.73 3.72
N MET A 117 5.19 23.29 2.64
CA MET A 117 3.96 24.08 2.70
C MET A 117 2.70 23.23 2.96
N LEU A 118 2.78 21.91 2.82
CA LEU A 118 1.65 21.06 3.12
C LEU A 118 1.43 20.94 4.64
N PRO A 119 0.18 20.88 5.09
CA PRO A 119 -0.15 20.57 6.48
C PRO A 119 0.35 19.17 6.83
N HIS A 120 0.63 18.98 8.12
CA HIS A 120 1.24 17.80 8.70
C HIS A 120 0.43 16.53 8.44
N GLY A 121 -0.90 16.60 8.39
CA GLY A 121 -1.73 15.44 8.03
C GLY A 121 -1.50 15.02 6.58
N LEU A 122 -1.42 15.96 5.64
CA LEU A 122 -1.08 15.67 4.24
C LEU A 122 0.38 15.21 4.08
N LEU A 123 1.35 15.83 4.77
CA LEU A 123 2.75 15.38 4.79
C LEU A 123 2.88 13.94 5.31
N PHE A 124 2.16 13.63 6.38
CA PHE A 124 2.10 12.30 6.94
C PHE A 124 1.46 11.32 5.96
N TRP A 125 0.34 11.69 5.32
CA TRP A 125 -0.30 10.85 4.31
C TRP A 125 0.62 10.53 3.13
N ARG A 126 1.34 11.53 2.61
CA ARG A 126 2.39 11.32 1.58
C ARG A 126 3.40 10.27 2.01
N SER A 127 3.94 10.42 3.21
CA SER A 127 4.93 9.49 3.77
C SER A 127 4.34 8.10 3.96
N MET A 128 3.08 8.00 4.41
CA MET A 128 2.35 6.75 4.58
C MET A 128 2.11 6.01 3.26
N THR A 129 1.78 6.72 2.17
CA THR A 129 1.61 6.10 0.84
C THR A 129 2.91 5.46 0.34
N GLN A 130 4.05 6.12 0.56
CA GLN A 130 5.37 5.56 0.23
C GLN A 130 5.73 4.37 1.13
N TRP A 131 5.44 4.45 2.42
CA TRP A 131 5.72 3.37 3.36
C TRP A 131 4.93 2.10 3.04
N ILE A 132 3.63 2.20 2.78
CA ILE A 132 2.84 1.03 2.37
C ILE A 132 3.17 0.58 0.94
N GLY A 133 3.46 1.52 0.06
CA GLY A 133 3.85 1.26 -1.32
C GLY A 133 5.13 0.44 -1.43
N GLY A 134 6.15 0.83 -0.67
CA GLY A 134 7.42 0.11 -0.57
C GLY A 134 7.26 -1.32 -0.06
N LEU A 135 6.38 -1.54 0.92
CA LEU A 135 6.05 -2.89 1.36
C LEU A 135 5.27 -3.67 0.27
N GLY A 136 4.33 -3.00 -0.41
CA GLY A 136 3.52 -3.56 -1.48
C GLY A 136 4.35 -4.09 -2.64
N ILE A 137 5.33 -3.33 -3.12
CA ILE A 137 6.21 -3.75 -4.23
C ILE A 137 7.12 -4.92 -3.85
N VAL A 138 7.61 -4.97 -2.60
CA VAL A 138 8.43 -6.09 -2.09
C VAL A 138 7.60 -7.38 -2.07
N LEU A 139 6.39 -7.33 -1.49
CA LEU A 139 5.49 -8.48 -1.43
C LEU A 139 5.06 -8.94 -2.83
N PHE A 140 4.77 -7.99 -3.72
CA PHE A 140 4.42 -8.28 -5.11
C PHE A 140 5.57 -8.97 -5.85
N THR A 141 6.79 -8.44 -5.73
CA THR A 141 7.98 -8.99 -6.39
C THR A 141 8.19 -10.45 -5.96
N ILE A 142 8.13 -10.73 -4.66
CA ILE A 142 8.32 -12.08 -4.13
C ILE A 142 7.19 -13.03 -4.54
N ALA A 143 5.96 -12.56 -4.59
CA ALA A 143 4.83 -13.35 -5.08
C ALA A 143 4.94 -13.65 -6.58
N MET A 144 5.56 -12.77 -7.37
CA MET A 144 5.76 -12.96 -8.81
C MET A 144 7.01 -13.75 -9.19
N LEU A 145 8.08 -13.75 -8.39
CA LEU A 145 9.33 -14.45 -8.68
C LEU A 145 9.15 -15.92 -9.15
N PRO A 146 8.26 -16.74 -8.55
CA PRO A 146 8.02 -18.11 -9.00
C PRO A 146 7.48 -18.22 -10.44
N ILE A 147 6.76 -17.19 -10.91
CA ILE A 147 6.16 -17.16 -12.25
C ILE A 147 7.23 -16.94 -13.33
N PHE A 148 8.31 -16.22 -13.02
CA PHE A 148 9.41 -15.95 -13.94
C PHE A 148 10.43 -17.09 -14.04
N GLY A 149 10.16 -18.24 -13.41
CA GLY A 149 11.03 -19.41 -13.51
C GLY A 149 12.36 -19.24 -12.78
N VAL A 150 12.49 -18.25 -11.89
CA VAL A 150 13.60 -18.15 -10.92
C VAL A 150 13.38 -19.20 -9.83
N ASN A 151 13.39 -20.47 -10.25
CA ASN A 151 13.44 -21.62 -9.38
C ASN A 151 14.91 -21.85 -9.02
N GLY A 152 15.43 -21.18 -8.00
CA GLY A 152 16.70 -21.60 -7.37
C GLY A 152 16.67 -23.07 -6.96
N LEU A 153 15.47 -23.61 -6.74
CA LEU A 153 15.17 -25.02 -6.52
C LEU A 153 15.51 -25.94 -7.70
N GLN A 154 15.52 -25.48 -8.96
CA GLN A 154 15.88 -26.33 -10.10
C GLN A 154 17.39 -26.61 -10.17
N LEU A 155 18.22 -25.65 -9.72
CA LEU A 155 19.66 -25.83 -9.60
C LEU A 155 20.01 -26.75 -8.42
N PHE A 156 19.36 -26.58 -7.27
CA PHE A 156 19.52 -27.50 -6.12
C PHE A 156 18.94 -28.90 -6.38
N ALA A 157 17.87 -29.02 -7.16
CA ALA A 157 17.29 -30.31 -7.56
C ALA A 157 18.16 -31.06 -8.59
N ALA A 158 19.05 -30.37 -9.31
CA ALA A 158 20.04 -31.02 -10.17
C ALA A 158 21.20 -31.63 -9.35
N GLU A 159 21.44 -31.15 -8.12
CA GLU A 159 22.52 -31.64 -7.24
C GLU A 159 22.09 -32.72 -6.24
N ALA A 160 20.80 -32.84 -5.90
CA ALA A 160 20.31 -33.79 -4.91
C ALA A 160 19.49 -34.93 -5.54
N SER A 161 20.10 -36.10 -5.68
CA SER A 161 19.44 -37.33 -6.12
C SER A 161 18.54 -37.93 -5.03
N GLY A 162 17.26 -38.18 -5.35
CA GLY A 162 16.53 -39.33 -4.78
C GLY A 162 15.46 -39.13 -3.71
N LEU A 163 14.97 -37.92 -3.39
CA LEU A 163 13.84 -37.76 -2.44
C LEU A 163 12.65 -37.03 -3.08
N PRO A 164 11.39 -37.46 -2.85
CA PRO A 164 10.23 -36.68 -3.27
C PRO A 164 10.24 -35.37 -2.49
N TYR A 165 10.56 -34.28 -3.17
CA TYR A 165 10.69 -32.97 -2.55
C TYR A 165 9.30 -32.47 -2.17
N ASP A 166 8.94 -32.66 -0.91
CA ASP A 166 7.68 -32.21 -0.37
C ASP A 166 7.72 -30.68 -0.27
N LYS A 167 7.27 -30.02 -1.35
CA LYS A 167 6.89 -28.61 -1.50
C LYS A 167 7.46 -27.68 -0.41
N VAL A 168 8.78 -27.49 -0.38
CA VAL A 168 9.43 -26.45 0.45
C VAL A 168 9.30 -25.10 -0.23
N PHE A 169 8.07 -24.70 -0.56
CA PHE A 169 7.79 -23.27 -0.65
C PHE A 169 7.44 -22.85 0.77
N PRO A 170 8.20 -21.96 1.43
CA PRO A 170 7.67 -21.28 2.58
C PRO A 170 6.33 -20.69 2.15
N ARG A 171 5.24 -21.10 2.83
CA ARG A 171 3.89 -20.61 2.54
C ARG A 171 4.01 -19.10 2.45
N ILE A 172 3.49 -18.47 1.40
CA ILE A 172 3.63 -17.02 1.13
C ILE A 172 3.37 -16.17 2.40
N GLY A 173 2.45 -16.61 3.27
CA GLY A 173 2.18 -15.98 4.56
C GLY A 173 3.33 -15.99 5.58
N VAL A 174 4.19 -17.01 5.60
CA VAL A 174 5.38 -17.06 6.48
C VAL A 174 6.43 -16.07 6.00
N THR A 175 6.74 -16.05 4.70
CA THR A 175 7.69 -15.09 4.12
C THR A 175 7.19 -13.65 4.29
N ALA A 176 5.89 -13.40 4.10
CA ALA A 176 5.28 -12.09 4.32
C ALA A 176 5.45 -11.61 5.77
N LYS A 177 5.32 -12.49 6.78
CA LYS A 177 5.54 -12.14 8.19
C LYS A 177 6.98 -11.70 8.45
N TRP A 178 7.96 -12.42 7.91
CA TRP A 178 9.37 -12.05 8.06
C TRP A 178 9.69 -10.70 7.43
N ILE A 179 9.18 -10.46 6.21
CA ILE A 179 9.33 -9.17 5.53
C ILE A 179 8.74 -8.05 6.37
N TRP A 180 7.52 -8.23 6.89
CA TRP A 180 6.87 -7.27 7.78
C TRP A 180 7.73 -6.95 9.01
N SER A 181 8.25 -7.96 9.69
CA SER A 181 9.10 -7.77 10.87
C SER A 181 10.39 -7.02 10.54
N ILE A 182 11.06 -7.35 9.43
CA ILE A 182 12.27 -6.66 8.99
C ILE A 182 11.95 -5.21 8.60
N TYR A 183 10.87 -4.99 7.86
CA TYR A 183 10.45 -3.67 7.39
C TYR A 183 10.15 -2.73 8.57
N LEU A 184 9.38 -3.22 9.56
CA LEU A 184 9.11 -2.47 10.80
C LEU A 184 10.37 -2.25 11.64
N GLY A 185 11.23 -3.28 11.76
CA GLY A 185 12.50 -3.16 12.48
C GLY A 185 13.41 -2.09 11.90
N LEU A 186 13.59 -2.09 10.57
CA LEU A 186 14.38 -1.09 9.87
C LEU A 186 13.76 0.30 9.97
N THR A 187 12.43 0.42 9.87
CA THR A 187 11.71 1.69 10.05
C THR A 187 11.93 2.25 11.46
N GLY A 188 11.84 1.41 12.50
CA GLY A 188 12.09 1.84 13.88
C GLY A 188 13.54 2.26 14.12
N ILE A 189 14.50 1.50 13.57
CA ILE A 189 15.93 1.83 13.67
C ILE A 189 16.21 3.19 13.03
N ILE A 190 15.71 3.44 11.82
CA ILE A 190 15.98 4.73 11.16
C ILE A 190 15.31 5.88 11.90
N ILE A 191 14.08 5.73 12.40
CA ILE A 191 13.43 6.77 13.22
C ILE A 191 14.28 7.10 14.46
N ALA A 192 14.77 6.08 15.18
CA ALA A 192 15.62 6.30 16.35
C ALA A 192 16.94 7.02 16.00
N LEU A 193 17.58 6.65 14.89
CA LEU A 193 18.80 7.31 14.43
C LEU A 193 18.57 8.76 14.02
N LEU A 194 17.44 9.08 13.37
CA LEU A 194 17.08 10.44 12.97
C LEU A 194 16.81 11.34 14.19
N LEU A 195 16.09 10.82 15.20
CA LEU A 195 15.87 11.54 16.47
C LEU A 195 17.19 11.78 17.23
N LEU A 196 18.08 10.78 17.28
CA LEU A 196 19.42 10.93 17.88
C LEU A 196 20.30 11.90 17.07
N GLY A 197 20.08 11.99 15.76
CA GLY A 197 20.73 12.95 14.87
C GLY A 197 20.21 14.39 14.99
N GLY A 198 19.19 14.63 15.81
CA GLY A 198 18.67 15.97 16.09
C GLY A 198 17.56 16.44 15.15
N MET A 199 16.91 15.55 14.39
CA MET A 199 15.64 15.90 13.74
C MET A 199 14.56 16.11 14.80
N THR A 200 13.98 17.32 14.82
CA THR A 200 12.91 17.76 15.74
C THR A 200 11.68 18.18 14.98
#